data_AF-A0AA39RFC9-F1
#
_entry.id   AF-A0AA39RFC9-F1
#
_cell.length_a   1.000
_cell.length_b   1.000
_cell.length_c   1.000
_cell.angle_alpha   90.00
_cell.angle_beta   90.00
_cell.angle_gamma   90.00
#
_symmetry.space_group_name_H-M   'P 1'
#
loop_
_entity.id
_entity.type
_entity.pdbx_description
1 polymer ?
#
loop_
_entity_poly.entity_id
_entity_poly.type
_entity_poly.pdbx_seq_one_letter_code
_entity_poly.pdbx_strand_id
1 'polypeptide(L)'
;MALNNPGLKRTESIADTMPEALKKARYHMKRCFAKYTEKGRRTLKLHQLMDETAEAIDDVTERNQVLEGLLGYILCSTQEAVVIPPHVAFAVRPNPGSWEFVKVNSDDLTVDPITTTDYLKFKEMVYDENWAKDENALEVDFGAYDFSSPHLTLASSIGNGLNFVSKFLTAKLSGRRESAQPLVDYLLSLELQEEKLMINENLNTAEKLQMALIIAEVYLSALPKDTPYQTFELRFKEWGFEKGWGDTAERVVYILDQVKALEEEMLLRIKHQGLNVKPQIIVVTRLIPEARGTKCNQEMEPVNGTKYCNILQVPFRTEKGILRRWISRFDIYPYLETFTKDATAKILDILDGKPDLIIGNYTDGNLVASLMASKLGVTQATIAHALEKTKYEDSDVKWRELDPKYHFSCQFIADTIAMNQTDFVVASTYQEIAGSKDRPGQYERHAAFTLPGLCRVVRGINVFDPKFNIAAPGADQSVYFPYTEKQRRLTKFHPQIDELLNNKEDNDEHIKCQLQLTRISSRQEETNHLLNGKA
;
A
#
# COMPACT_ATOMS: atom_id res chain seq x y z
N MET A 1 28.51 3.47 10.07
CA MET A 1 29.30 3.98 8.92
C MET A 1 28.76 3.35 7.64
N ALA A 2 28.95 3.97 6.47
CA ALA A 2 28.43 3.44 5.21
C ALA A 2 29.35 2.34 4.63
N LEU A 3 28.92 1.08 4.71
CA LEU A 3 29.63 -0.06 4.14
C LEU A 3 29.43 -0.14 2.61
N ASN A 4 30.20 0.68 1.88
CA ASN A 4 30.43 0.50 0.45
C ASN A 4 31.59 -0.51 0.26
N ASN A 5 31.27 -1.80 0.22
CA ASN A 5 32.25 -2.85 -0.12
C ASN A 5 32.07 -3.28 -1.60
N PRO A 6 32.98 -2.93 -2.54
CA PRO A 6 32.73 -3.12 -3.98
C PRO A 6 32.86 -4.56 -4.51
N GLY A 7 33.11 -5.56 -3.65
CA GLY A 7 33.60 -6.87 -4.07
C GLY A 7 32.56 -7.93 -4.49
N LEU A 8 31.27 -7.72 -4.23
CA LEU A 8 30.23 -8.74 -4.46
C LEU A 8 29.49 -8.51 -5.79
N LYS A 9 29.57 -9.50 -6.69
CA LYS A 9 28.73 -9.55 -7.89
C LYS A 9 27.26 -9.70 -7.49
N ARG A 10 26.41 -8.82 -7.99
CA ARG A 10 24.96 -8.74 -7.69
C ARG A 10 24.11 -9.83 -8.38
N THR A 11 24.64 -11.04 -8.56
CA THR A 11 24.08 -12.07 -9.45
C THR A 11 24.23 -13.51 -8.96
N GLU A 12 24.84 -13.74 -7.80
CA GLU A 12 25.04 -15.08 -7.21
C GLU A 12 24.09 -15.23 -6.01
N SER A 13 23.40 -16.37 -5.86
CA SER A 13 22.37 -16.56 -4.82
C SER A 13 22.98 -16.64 -3.42
N ILE A 14 22.19 -16.32 -2.39
CA ILE A 14 22.52 -16.63 -0.99
C ILE A 14 22.79 -18.13 -0.81
N ALA A 15 22.07 -19.01 -1.54
CA ALA A 15 22.30 -20.46 -1.51
C ALA A 15 23.66 -20.87 -2.14
N ASP A 16 24.08 -20.21 -3.22
CA ASP A 16 25.38 -20.46 -3.87
C ASP A 16 26.55 -19.94 -3.01
N THR A 17 26.34 -18.79 -2.36
CA THR A 17 27.41 -18.01 -1.73
C THR A 17 27.60 -18.31 -0.24
N MET A 18 26.53 -18.66 0.49
CA MET A 18 26.61 -19.01 1.92
C MET A 18 27.54 -20.21 2.22
N PRO A 19 27.58 -21.32 1.44
CA PRO A 19 28.47 -22.46 1.71
C PRO A 19 29.95 -22.06 1.80
N GLU A 20 30.46 -21.30 0.84
CA GLU A 20 31.85 -20.83 0.85
C GLU A 20 32.09 -19.74 1.91
N ALA A 21 31.05 -18.99 2.32
CA ALA A 21 31.14 -18.05 3.44
C ALA A 21 31.28 -18.78 4.79
N LEU A 22 30.42 -19.77 5.06
CA LEU A 22 30.47 -20.63 6.25
C LEU A 22 31.77 -21.43 6.32
N LYS A 23 32.26 -21.91 5.18
CA LYS A 23 33.54 -22.64 5.06
C LYS A 23 34.76 -21.78 5.40
N LYS A 24 34.79 -20.51 4.97
CA LYS A 24 35.86 -19.54 5.31
C LYS A 24 35.88 -19.21 6.80
N ALA A 25 34.72 -19.13 7.45
CA ALA A 25 34.57 -18.82 8.88
C ALA A 25 34.26 -20.06 9.75
N ARG A 26 34.59 -21.28 9.31
CA ARG A 26 34.03 -22.55 9.83
C ARG A 26 34.14 -22.72 11.35
N TYR A 27 35.24 -22.28 11.96
CA TYR A 27 35.42 -22.35 13.41
C TYR A 27 34.42 -21.45 14.17
N HIS A 28 34.37 -20.16 13.83
CA HIS A 28 33.42 -19.21 14.42
C HIS A 28 31.98 -19.63 14.14
N MET A 29 31.68 -20.11 12.93
CA MET A 29 30.33 -20.57 12.59
C MET A 29 29.91 -21.83 13.33
N LYS A 30 30.82 -22.75 13.69
CA LYS A 30 30.48 -23.83 14.61
C LYS A 30 30.07 -23.31 15.99
N ARG A 31 30.76 -22.28 16.52
CA ARG A 31 30.39 -21.61 17.78
C ARG A 31 29.04 -20.90 17.66
N CYS A 32 28.82 -20.12 16.60
CA CYS A 32 27.57 -19.39 16.37
C CYS A 32 26.36 -20.31 16.19
N PHE A 33 26.46 -21.35 15.36
CA PHE A 33 25.33 -22.26 15.14
C PHE A 33 25.01 -23.11 16.37
N ALA A 34 26.02 -23.57 17.12
CA ALA A 34 25.78 -24.19 18.43
C ALA A 34 25.02 -23.25 19.38
N LYS A 35 25.41 -21.97 19.42
CA LYS A 35 24.75 -20.94 20.22
C LYS A 35 23.31 -20.64 19.77
N TYR A 36 23.07 -20.58 18.46
CA TYR A 36 21.72 -20.47 17.91
C TYR A 36 20.88 -21.69 18.30
N THR A 37 21.41 -22.92 18.28
CA THR A 37 20.63 -24.12 18.67
C THR A 37 20.43 -24.29 20.18
N GLU A 38 21.28 -23.70 21.03
CA GLU A 38 21.34 -23.90 22.49
C GLU A 38 19.97 -23.83 23.19
N LYS A 39 19.17 -22.79 22.90
CA LYS A 39 17.91 -22.50 23.60
C LYS A 39 16.69 -23.19 22.95
N GLY A 40 16.90 -24.22 22.13
CA GLY A 40 15.84 -25.01 21.49
C GLY A 40 15.06 -24.26 20.40
N ARG A 41 13.84 -24.74 20.12
CA ARG A 41 12.98 -24.21 19.05
C ARG A 41 12.56 -22.76 19.32
N ARG A 42 12.91 -21.82 18.43
CA ARG A 42 12.50 -20.41 18.53
C ARG A 42 12.67 -19.65 17.21
N THR A 43 12.05 -18.48 17.11
CA THR A 43 12.34 -17.46 16.09
C THR A 43 13.32 -16.44 16.67
N LEU A 44 14.35 -16.09 15.90
CA LEU A 44 15.33 -15.04 16.18
C LEU A 44 15.12 -13.88 15.20
N LYS A 45 14.98 -12.66 15.71
CA LYS A 45 15.05 -11.42 14.92
C LYS A 45 16.50 -10.99 14.74
N LEU A 46 16.78 -10.14 13.75
CA LEU A 46 18.14 -9.70 13.39
C LEU A 46 19.00 -9.27 14.59
N HIS A 47 18.47 -8.50 15.54
CA HIS A 47 19.24 -8.08 16.72
C HIS A 47 19.68 -9.28 17.57
N GLN A 48 18.76 -10.18 17.91
CA GLN A 48 19.05 -11.40 18.69
C GLN A 48 20.05 -12.31 17.98
N LEU A 49 19.97 -12.39 16.65
CA LEU A 49 20.93 -13.12 15.82
C LEU A 49 22.34 -12.48 15.89
N MET A 50 22.43 -11.15 15.90
CA MET A 50 23.71 -10.44 16.07
C MET A 50 24.25 -10.55 17.50
N ASP A 51 23.38 -10.48 18.50
CA ASP A 51 23.74 -10.61 19.92
C ASP A 51 24.29 -12.02 20.22
N GLU A 52 23.60 -13.08 19.79
CA GLU A 52 24.10 -14.47 19.92
C GLU A 52 25.36 -14.72 19.07
N THR A 53 25.57 -13.97 17.98
CA THR A 53 26.83 -13.98 17.21
C THR A 53 27.97 -13.29 17.99
N ALA A 54 27.68 -12.21 18.70
CA ALA A 54 28.65 -11.49 19.53
C ALA A 54 29.01 -12.24 20.83
N GLU A 55 28.08 -13.01 21.40
CA GLU A 55 28.37 -13.99 22.46
C GLU A 55 29.25 -15.15 21.95
N ALA A 56 29.04 -15.59 20.70
CA ALA A 56 29.76 -16.72 20.12
C ALA A 56 31.14 -16.37 19.53
N ILE A 57 31.41 -15.09 19.22
CA ILE A 57 32.72 -14.59 18.77
C ILE A 57 33.12 -13.45 19.71
N ASP A 58 33.86 -13.83 20.76
CA ASP A 58 34.29 -12.97 21.86
C ASP A 58 35.36 -11.96 21.45
N ASP A 59 36.33 -12.34 20.60
CA ASP A 59 37.30 -11.40 20.05
C ASP A 59 36.64 -10.42 19.06
N VAL A 60 36.88 -9.12 19.28
CA VAL A 60 36.27 -8.03 18.50
C VAL A 60 36.87 -7.96 17.08
N THR A 61 38.14 -8.32 16.91
CA THR A 61 38.86 -8.30 15.63
C THR A 61 38.38 -9.44 14.74
N GLU A 62 38.33 -10.67 15.28
CA GLU A 62 37.78 -11.83 14.58
C GLU A 62 36.32 -11.61 14.19
N ARG A 63 35.51 -11.08 15.11
CA ARG A 63 34.10 -10.76 14.84
C ARG A 63 33.93 -9.71 13.75
N ASN A 64 34.72 -8.64 13.77
CA ASN A 64 34.69 -7.63 12.71
C ASN A 64 35.12 -8.22 11.36
N GLN A 65 36.18 -9.05 11.33
CA GLN A 65 36.63 -9.71 10.10
C GLN A 65 35.56 -10.65 9.50
N VAL A 66 34.78 -11.33 10.34
CA VAL A 66 33.62 -12.13 9.91
C VAL A 66 32.47 -11.25 9.39
N LEU A 67 32.20 -10.11 10.04
CA LEU A 67 31.07 -9.22 9.72
C LEU A 67 31.34 -8.24 8.56
N GLU A 68 32.60 -7.95 8.23
CA GLU A 68 32.97 -7.16 7.03
C GLU A 68 32.90 -7.99 5.74
N GLY A 69 32.87 -9.32 5.87
CA GLY A 69 32.77 -10.27 4.77
C GLY A 69 31.34 -10.57 4.29
N LEU A 70 31.25 -11.43 3.27
CA LEU A 70 30.01 -11.96 2.71
C LEU A 70 29.06 -12.52 3.78
N LEU A 71 29.59 -13.20 4.79
CA LEU A 71 28.81 -13.76 5.88
C LEU A 71 28.10 -12.67 6.71
N GLY A 72 28.79 -11.57 7.03
CA GLY A 72 28.18 -10.39 7.63
C GLY A 72 27.14 -9.73 6.72
N TYR A 73 27.34 -9.68 5.40
CA TYR A 73 26.30 -9.21 4.47
C TYR A 73 25.04 -10.09 4.52
N ILE A 74 25.17 -11.42 4.52
CA ILE A 74 24.04 -12.36 4.61
C ILE A 74 23.31 -12.20 5.95
N LEU A 75 24.07 -12.15 7.06
CA LEU A 75 23.54 -11.98 8.40
C LEU A 75 22.80 -10.63 8.55
N CYS A 76 23.39 -9.51 8.13
CA CYS A 76 22.74 -8.19 8.13
C CYS A 76 21.54 -8.08 7.18
N SER A 77 21.45 -8.92 6.14
CA SER A 77 20.29 -8.99 5.24
C SER A 77 19.20 -9.95 5.74
N THR A 78 19.47 -10.72 6.79
CA THR A 78 18.49 -11.63 7.40
C THR A 78 17.45 -10.84 8.18
N GLN A 79 16.16 -11.04 7.88
CA GLN A 79 15.07 -10.36 8.57
C GLN A 79 14.63 -11.14 9.81
N GLU A 80 14.58 -12.47 9.70
CA GLU A 80 14.39 -13.41 10.80
C GLU A 80 15.04 -14.76 10.47
N ALA A 81 15.48 -15.46 11.51
CA ALA A 81 15.95 -16.83 11.44
C ALA A 81 15.10 -17.71 12.36
N VAL A 82 14.68 -18.88 11.89
CA VAL A 82 13.96 -19.88 12.67
C VAL A 82 14.93 -20.96 13.09
N VAL A 83 14.90 -21.38 14.34
CA VAL A 83 15.75 -22.44 14.91
C VAL A 83 14.88 -23.64 15.23
N ILE A 84 15.22 -24.81 14.68
CA ILE A 84 14.68 -26.13 15.07
C ILE A 84 15.85 -27.12 15.01
N PRO A 85 16.53 -27.41 16.12
CA PRO A 85 17.80 -28.15 16.11
C PRO A 85 17.67 -29.53 15.42
N PRO A 86 18.65 -29.94 14.58
CA PRO A 86 19.93 -29.28 14.30
C PRO A 86 19.88 -28.23 13.16
N HIS A 87 18.71 -27.71 12.79
CA HIS A 87 18.57 -26.79 11.65
C HIS A 87 18.29 -25.35 12.07
N VAL A 88 18.81 -24.39 11.30
CA VAL A 88 18.44 -22.98 11.36
C VAL A 88 18.09 -22.52 9.94
N ALA A 89 16.88 -21.99 9.74
CA ALA A 89 16.41 -21.46 8.47
C ALA A 89 16.39 -19.93 8.48
N PHE A 90 16.98 -19.31 7.45
CA PHE A 90 17.14 -17.86 7.35
C PHE A 90 16.21 -17.31 6.27
N ALA A 91 15.40 -16.31 6.62
CA ALA A 91 14.70 -15.47 5.64
C ALA A 91 15.58 -14.27 5.32
N VAL A 92 16.33 -14.37 4.22
CA VAL A 92 17.27 -13.34 3.78
C VAL A 92 16.60 -12.45 2.75
N ARG A 93 16.79 -11.13 2.87
CA ARG A 93 16.21 -10.12 1.98
C ARG A 93 17.33 -9.26 1.38
N PRO A 94 17.99 -9.70 0.30
CA PRO A 94 19.16 -9.02 -0.26
C PRO A 94 18.86 -7.62 -0.81
N ASN A 95 17.63 -7.42 -1.31
CA ASN A 95 17.12 -6.18 -1.90
C ASN A 95 15.59 -6.05 -1.64
N PRO A 96 14.99 -4.85 -1.71
CA PRO A 96 13.54 -4.70 -1.58
C PRO A 96 12.76 -5.53 -2.62
N GLY A 97 11.76 -6.28 -2.14
CA GLY A 97 10.97 -7.22 -2.93
C GLY A 97 11.65 -8.55 -3.24
N SER A 98 12.94 -8.72 -2.92
CA SER A 98 13.70 -9.95 -3.18
C SER A 98 13.97 -10.71 -1.88
N TRP A 99 13.53 -11.96 -1.83
CA TRP A 99 13.63 -12.84 -0.67
C TRP A 99 14.22 -14.19 -1.08
N GLU A 100 15.17 -14.68 -0.29
CA GLU A 100 15.82 -15.98 -0.46
C GLU A 100 15.77 -16.73 0.88
N PHE A 101 15.39 -18.01 0.82
CA PHE A 101 15.23 -18.86 2.00
C PHE A 101 16.24 -20.00 1.95
N VAL A 102 17.06 -20.12 3.00
CA VAL A 102 18.09 -21.17 3.11
C VAL A 102 18.05 -21.81 4.49
N LYS A 103 18.24 -23.13 4.54
CA LYS A 103 18.26 -23.94 5.77
C LYS A 103 19.65 -24.51 5.97
N VAL A 104 20.25 -24.24 7.13
CA VAL A 104 21.62 -24.66 7.46
C VAL A 104 21.60 -25.66 8.60
N ASN A 105 22.39 -26.72 8.50
CA ASN A 105 22.58 -27.71 9.56
C ASN A 105 23.72 -27.29 10.52
N SER A 106 23.47 -27.27 11.83
CA SER A 106 24.44 -26.87 12.86
C SER A 106 25.66 -27.79 12.94
N ASP A 107 25.51 -29.06 12.57
CA ASP A 107 26.40 -30.15 12.95
C ASP A 107 27.47 -30.39 11.88
N ASP A 108 27.17 -30.10 10.60
CA ASP A 108 28.15 -30.10 9.50
C ASP A 108 28.33 -28.75 8.75
N LEU A 109 27.39 -27.80 8.87
CA LEU A 109 27.26 -26.56 8.07
C LEU A 109 26.99 -26.79 6.56
N THR A 110 26.23 -27.84 6.22
CA THR A 110 25.52 -27.93 4.94
C THR A 110 24.44 -26.85 4.84
N VAL A 111 24.15 -26.41 3.61
CA VAL A 111 23.17 -25.36 3.30
C VAL A 111 22.26 -25.89 2.20
N ASP A 112 20.97 -26.00 2.51
CA ASP A 112 19.93 -26.32 1.54
C ASP A 112 19.21 -25.03 1.13
N PRO A 113 19.06 -24.72 -0.18
CA PRO A 113 18.00 -23.80 -0.62
C PRO A 113 16.64 -24.44 -0.30
N ILE A 114 15.69 -23.64 0.19
CA ILE A 114 14.33 -24.10 0.52
C ILE A 114 13.28 -23.18 -0.09
N THR A 115 12.08 -23.69 -0.36
CA THR A 115 10.99 -22.87 -0.91
C THR A 115 10.35 -21.99 0.17
N THR A 116 9.54 -21.02 -0.25
CA THR A 116 8.71 -20.22 0.66
C THR A 116 7.75 -21.10 1.48
N THR A 117 7.17 -22.13 0.87
CA THR A 117 6.33 -23.12 1.57
C THR A 117 7.12 -23.88 2.64
N ASP A 118 8.33 -24.35 2.31
CA ASP A 118 9.20 -25.07 3.25
C ASP A 118 9.61 -24.16 4.42
N TYR A 119 9.95 -22.90 4.14
CA TYR A 119 10.28 -21.92 5.19
C TYR A 119 9.09 -21.66 6.11
N LEU A 120 7.88 -21.49 5.57
CA LEU A 120 6.68 -21.29 6.37
C LEU A 120 6.33 -22.53 7.21
N LYS A 121 6.40 -23.75 6.65
CA LYS A 121 6.25 -25.01 7.41
C LYS A 121 7.29 -25.12 8.53
N PHE A 122 8.55 -24.77 8.24
CA PHE A 122 9.62 -24.76 9.23
C PHE A 122 9.38 -23.69 10.32
N LYS A 123 8.84 -22.52 9.98
CA LYS A 123 8.41 -21.50 10.96
C LYS A 123 7.25 -21.99 11.83
N GLU A 124 6.27 -22.66 11.23
CA GLU A 124 5.09 -23.19 11.92
C GLU A 124 5.44 -24.26 12.95
N MET A 125 6.46 -25.10 12.75
CA MET A 125 6.91 -26.11 13.72
C MET A 125 7.40 -25.54 15.08
N VAL A 126 7.54 -24.22 15.22
CA VAL A 126 7.77 -23.52 16.49
C VAL A 126 6.46 -23.26 17.26
N TYR A 127 5.32 -23.20 16.58
CA TYR A 127 4.01 -22.76 17.12
C TYR A 127 2.91 -23.85 17.03
N ASP A 128 2.83 -24.60 15.93
CA ASP A 128 1.91 -25.73 15.71
C ASP A 128 2.59 -26.79 14.81
N GLU A 129 3.17 -27.82 15.43
CA GLU A 129 3.87 -28.91 14.73
C GLU A 129 2.92 -29.85 13.95
N ASN A 130 1.62 -29.86 14.27
CA ASN A 130 0.65 -30.65 13.52
C ASN A 130 0.30 -29.96 12.21
N TRP A 131 -0.01 -28.66 12.26
CA TRP A 131 -0.30 -27.85 11.06
C TRP A 131 0.89 -27.79 10.09
N ALA A 132 2.10 -27.71 10.61
CA ALA A 132 3.33 -27.71 9.80
C ALA A 132 3.53 -29.01 8.97
N LYS A 133 2.89 -30.10 9.38
CA LYS A 133 2.99 -31.44 8.76
C LYS A 133 1.72 -31.89 8.05
N ASP A 134 0.64 -31.11 8.11
CA ASP A 134 -0.60 -31.46 7.44
C ASP A 134 -0.49 -31.20 5.93
N GLU A 135 -0.55 -32.27 5.14
CA GLU A 135 -0.54 -32.23 3.68
C GLU A 135 -1.80 -31.55 3.10
N ASN A 136 -2.86 -31.41 3.92
CA ASN A 136 -4.12 -30.76 3.57
C ASN A 136 -4.19 -29.29 4.05
N ALA A 137 -3.13 -28.78 4.69
CA ALA A 137 -3.07 -27.40 5.16
C ALA A 137 -3.22 -26.40 3.98
N LEU A 138 -4.26 -25.56 4.03
CA LEU A 138 -4.58 -24.62 2.96
C LEU A 138 -3.41 -23.67 2.63
N GLU A 139 -2.83 -23.86 1.44
CA GLU A 139 -1.84 -22.94 0.85
C GLU A 139 -2.54 -21.97 -0.11
N VAL A 140 -2.31 -20.67 0.09
CA VAL A 140 -2.87 -19.58 -0.71
C VAL A 140 -1.76 -18.98 -1.58
N ASP A 141 -1.96 -19.03 -2.90
CA ASP A 141 -0.98 -18.64 -3.91
C ASP A 141 -1.64 -17.86 -5.04
N PHE A 142 -1.51 -16.52 -5.01
CA PHE A 142 -1.97 -15.64 -6.08
C PHE A 142 -1.00 -15.62 -7.27
N GLY A 143 0.27 -16.00 -7.07
CA GLY A 143 1.27 -16.11 -8.13
C GLY A 143 0.99 -17.25 -9.12
N ALA A 144 -0.01 -18.09 -8.86
CA ALA A 144 -0.56 -19.07 -9.81
C ALA A 144 -1.52 -18.45 -10.85
N TYR A 145 -1.97 -17.20 -10.67
CA TYR A 145 -2.84 -16.47 -11.62
C TYR A 145 -2.06 -15.42 -12.44
N ASP A 146 -0.82 -15.13 -12.06
CA ASP A 146 -0.04 -13.96 -12.49
C ASP A 146 0.69 -14.17 -13.84
N PHE A 147 0.26 -15.14 -14.66
CA PHE A 147 0.99 -15.60 -15.86
C PHE A 147 0.92 -14.65 -17.07
N SER A 148 -0.02 -13.72 -17.12
CA SER A 148 -0.24 -12.80 -18.26
C SER A 148 0.22 -11.36 -18.02
N SER A 149 0.53 -11.02 -16.78
CA SER A 149 0.87 -9.65 -16.36
C SER A 149 2.40 -9.44 -16.41
N PRO A 150 2.90 -8.40 -17.09
CA PRO A 150 4.33 -8.07 -17.04
C PRO A 150 4.68 -7.44 -15.69
N HIS A 151 5.68 -7.98 -15.00
CA HIS A 151 6.18 -7.42 -13.74
C HIS A 151 7.28 -6.40 -13.95
N LEU A 152 7.42 -5.52 -12.95
CA LEU A 152 8.65 -4.76 -12.76
C LEU A 152 9.74 -5.69 -12.17
N THR A 153 11.02 -5.32 -12.32
CA THR A 153 12.15 -6.15 -11.84
C THR A 153 13.23 -5.36 -11.11
N LEU A 154 13.17 -4.02 -11.15
CA LEU A 154 14.11 -3.14 -10.48
C LEU A 154 13.47 -2.58 -9.21
N ALA A 155 14.12 -2.73 -8.05
CA ALA A 155 13.61 -2.22 -6.79
C ALA A 155 13.31 -0.71 -6.82
N SER A 156 14.04 0.08 -7.63
CA SER A 156 13.80 1.50 -7.87
C SER A 156 12.53 1.84 -8.65
N SER A 157 11.87 0.85 -9.25
CA SER A 157 10.65 1.02 -10.05
C SER A 157 9.36 0.61 -9.33
N ILE A 158 9.46 -0.06 -8.18
CA ILE A 158 8.32 -0.35 -7.29
C ILE A 158 7.53 0.94 -7.01
N GLY A 159 6.20 0.86 -7.07
CA GLY A 159 5.32 2.02 -6.86
C GLY A 159 5.20 3.00 -8.04
N ASN A 160 5.76 2.67 -9.21
CA ASN A 160 5.65 3.45 -10.45
C ASN A 160 4.80 2.72 -11.51
N GLY A 161 3.79 1.96 -11.07
CA GLY A 161 2.99 1.06 -11.90
C GLY A 161 2.41 1.71 -13.17
N LEU A 162 1.75 2.86 -13.05
CA LEU A 162 1.17 3.61 -14.16
C LEU A 162 2.20 3.96 -15.25
N ASN A 163 3.43 4.34 -14.86
CA ASN A 163 4.51 4.63 -15.81
C ASN A 163 4.99 3.39 -16.57
N PHE A 164 4.83 2.20 -15.99
CA PHE A 164 5.16 0.92 -16.62
C PHE A 164 4.00 0.44 -17.52
N VAL A 165 2.76 0.47 -17.02
CA VAL A 165 1.54 0.16 -17.80
C VAL A 165 1.43 1.07 -19.02
N SER A 166 1.64 2.39 -18.87
CA SER A 166 1.62 3.34 -19.99
C SER A 166 2.63 2.98 -21.09
N LYS A 167 3.87 2.60 -20.72
CA LYS A 167 4.90 2.16 -21.67
C LYS A 167 4.54 0.83 -22.34
N PHE A 168 3.98 -0.12 -21.59
CA PHE A 168 3.56 -1.42 -22.10
C PHE A 168 2.37 -1.32 -23.06
N LEU A 169 1.35 -0.51 -22.71
CA LEU A 169 0.24 -0.18 -23.59
C LEU A 169 0.72 0.55 -24.85
N THR A 170 1.60 1.55 -24.71
CA THR A 170 2.21 2.23 -25.86
C THR A 170 2.92 1.24 -26.79
N ALA A 171 3.69 0.29 -26.25
CA ALA A 171 4.38 -0.74 -27.03
C ALA A 171 3.40 -1.72 -27.73
N LYS A 172 2.27 -2.07 -27.10
CA LYS A 172 1.24 -2.91 -27.74
C LYS A 172 0.47 -2.15 -28.83
N LEU A 173 0.04 -0.92 -28.54
CA LEU A 173 -0.76 -0.08 -29.43
C LEU A 173 0.03 0.38 -30.68
N SER A 174 1.32 0.65 -30.54
CA SER A 174 2.20 1.05 -31.66
C SER A 174 2.60 -0.10 -32.61
N GLY A 175 2.16 -1.33 -32.35
CA GLY A 175 2.50 -2.52 -33.15
C GLY A 175 1.74 -2.62 -34.48
N ARG A 176 0.50 -3.11 -34.45
CA ARG A 176 -0.38 -3.24 -35.62
C ARG A 176 -1.58 -2.31 -35.47
N ARG A 177 -2.20 -1.89 -36.59
CA ARG A 177 -3.48 -1.15 -36.54
C ARG A 177 -4.56 -1.92 -35.77
N GLU A 178 -4.58 -3.24 -35.92
CA GLU A 178 -5.41 -4.18 -35.17
C GLU A 178 -5.25 -4.04 -33.64
N SER A 179 -4.03 -3.77 -33.15
CA SER A 179 -3.75 -3.61 -31.72
C SER A 179 -4.49 -2.44 -31.08
N ALA A 180 -4.89 -1.44 -31.87
CA ALA A 180 -5.62 -0.27 -31.39
C ALA A 180 -7.14 -0.48 -31.30
N GLN A 181 -7.68 -1.58 -31.85
CA GLN A 181 -9.12 -1.83 -31.84
C GLN A 181 -9.72 -1.84 -30.42
N PRO A 182 -9.12 -2.45 -29.38
CA PRO A 182 -9.67 -2.39 -28.02
C PRO A 182 -9.78 -0.98 -27.42
N LEU A 183 -8.99 -0.01 -27.91
CA LEU A 183 -9.14 1.40 -27.54
C LEU A 183 -10.36 2.03 -28.24
N VAL A 184 -10.64 1.64 -29.48
CA VAL A 184 -11.87 2.05 -30.18
C VAL A 184 -13.09 1.42 -29.52
N ASP A 185 -13.05 0.12 -29.22
CA ASP A 185 -14.12 -0.61 -28.54
C ASP A 185 -14.43 0.01 -27.17
N TYR A 186 -13.39 0.40 -26.42
CA TYR A 186 -13.53 1.18 -25.19
C TYR A 186 -14.19 2.54 -25.44
N LEU A 187 -13.71 3.33 -26.41
CA LEU A 187 -14.26 4.66 -26.70
C LEU A 187 -15.73 4.61 -27.18
N LEU A 188 -16.15 3.58 -27.93
CA LEU A 188 -17.56 3.32 -28.29
C LEU A 188 -18.43 2.98 -27.07
N SER A 189 -17.84 2.30 -26.07
CA SER A 189 -18.53 1.88 -24.85
C SER A 189 -18.79 3.03 -23.88
N LEU A 190 -18.18 4.20 -24.09
CA LEU A 190 -18.37 5.36 -23.23
C LEU A 190 -19.74 6.00 -23.43
N GLU A 191 -20.51 6.04 -22.36
CA GLU A 191 -21.82 6.69 -22.27
C GLU A 191 -22.01 7.24 -20.86
N LEU A 192 -22.79 8.33 -20.74
CA LEU A 192 -23.03 9.02 -19.49
C LEU A 192 -24.44 9.62 -19.51
N GLN A 193 -25.32 9.11 -18.65
CA GLN A 193 -26.75 9.48 -18.61
C GLN A 193 -27.43 9.30 -19.99
N GLU A 194 -27.25 8.13 -20.60
CA GLU A 194 -27.72 7.75 -21.94
C GLU A 194 -27.13 8.56 -23.13
N GLU A 195 -26.38 9.63 -22.91
CA GLU A 195 -25.60 10.28 -23.97
C GLU A 195 -24.31 9.49 -24.26
N LYS A 196 -24.08 9.13 -25.52
CA LYS A 196 -22.77 8.60 -25.98
C LYS A 196 -21.69 9.67 -25.86
N LEU A 197 -20.48 9.23 -25.49
CA LEU A 197 -19.29 10.05 -25.35
C LEU A 197 -18.20 9.64 -26.34
N MET A 198 -17.31 10.56 -26.68
CA MET A 198 -16.17 10.41 -27.59
C MET A 198 -16.57 10.04 -29.03
N ILE A 199 -17.07 8.82 -29.29
CA ILE A 199 -17.37 8.33 -30.63
C ILE A 199 -18.65 7.48 -30.66
N ASN A 200 -19.29 7.44 -31.82
CA ASN A 200 -20.42 6.55 -32.09
C ASN A 200 -20.07 5.48 -33.16
N GLU A 201 -21.02 4.60 -33.46
CA GLU A 201 -20.88 3.44 -34.36
C GLU A 201 -20.30 3.75 -35.75
N ASN A 202 -20.40 5.00 -36.22
CA ASN A 202 -19.76 5.43 -37.46
C ASN A 202 -18.24 5.24 -37.43
N LEU A 203 -17.59 5.34 -36.26
CA LEU A 203 -16.15 5.22 -36.08
C LEU A 203 -15.70 3.88 -35.47
N ASN A 204 -16.51 2.82 -35.58
CA ASN A 204 -16.30 1.55 -34.90
C ASN A 204 -15.06 0.70 -35.32
N THR A 205 -14.09 1.26 -36.04
CA THR A 205 -12.80 0.60 -36.28
C THR A 205 -11.62 1.57 -36.20
N ALA A 206 -10.44 1.05 -35.84
CA ALA A 206 -9.21 1.84 -35.73
C ALA A 206 -8.86 2.63 -37.01
N GLU A 207 -9.17 2.08 -38.19
CA GLU A 207 -8.96 2.78 -39.47
C GLU A 207 -9.95 3.92 -39.69
N LYS A 208 -11.24 3.73 -39.40
CA LYS A 208 -12.25 4.80 -39.50
C LYS A 208 -11.92 5.94 -38.53
N LEU A 209 -11.61 5.61 -37.28
CA LEU A 209 -11.22 6.59 -36.27
C LEU A 209 -9.96 7.36 -36.69
N GLN A 210 -8.93 6.69 -37.22
CA GLN A 210 -7.72 7.35 -37.69
C GLN A 210 -8.01 8.33 -38.85
N MET A 211 -8.82 7.93 -39.83
CA MET A 211 -9.18 8.82 -40.95
C MET A 211 -10.02 10.01 -40.50
N ALA A 212 -10.99 9.78 -39.61
CA ALA A 212 -11.84 10.84 -39.06
C ALA A 212 -11.06 11.85 -38.21
N LEU A 213 -10.08 11.39 -37.42
CA LEU A 213 -9.21 12.26 -36.61
C LEU A 213 -8.36 13.19 -37.49
N ILE A 214 -7.82 12.71 -38.61
CA ILE A 214 -7.08 13.54 -39.57
C ILE A 214 -7.99 14.61 -40.19
N ILE A 215 -9.22 14.24 -40.55
CA ILE A 215 -10.21 15.18 -41.10
C ILE A 215 -10.61 16.24 -40.06
N ALA A 216 -10.80 15.82 -38.79
CA ALA A 216 -11.09 16.70 -37.67
C ALA A 216 -9.94 17.66 -37.36
N GLU A 217 -8.69 17.19 -37.32
CA GLU A 217 -7.50 18.01 -37.09
C GLU A 217 -7.36 19.10 -38.17
N VAL A 218 -7.42 18.71 -39.45
CA VAL A 218 -7.36 19.65 -40.58
C VAL A 218 -8.48 20.68 -40.49
N TYR A 219 -9.71 20.27 -40.16
CA TYR A 219 -10.84 21.17 -40.02
C TYR A 219 -10.71 22.13 -38.81
N LEU A 220 -10.34 21.63 -37.62
CA LEU A 220 -10.15 22.45 -36.43
C LEU A 220 -8.99 23.44 -36.57
N SER A 221 -7.92 23.06 -37.27
CA SER A 221 -6.77 23.96 -37.54
C SER A 221 -7.13 25.22 -38.33
N ALA A 222 -8.28 25.22 -39.02
CA ALA A 222 -8.80 26.37 -39.76
C ALA A 222 -9.76 27.25 -38.94
N LEU A 223 -10.09 26.87 -37.69
CA LEU A 223 -10.95 27.64 -36.78
C LEU A 223 -10.12 28.51 -35.82
N PRO A 224 -10.69 29.63 -35.33
CA PRO A 224 -10.17 30.31 -34.14
C PRO A 224 -10.06 29.35 -32.94
N LYS A 225 -8.95 29.43 -32.21
CA LYS A 225 -8.61 28.55 -31.07
C LYS A 225 -9.69 28.50 -29.97
N ASP A 226 -10.35 29.64 -29.77
CA ASP A 226 -11.42 29.89 -28.80
C ASP A 226 -12.82 29.51 -29.31
N THR A 227 -12.95 28.99 -30.54
CA THR A 227 -14.25 28.58 -31.11
C THR A 227 -14.92 27.53 -30.20
N PRO A 228 -16.13 27.79 -29.65
CA PRO A 228 -16.81 26.86 -28.77
C PRO A 228 -17.26 25.60 -29.50
N TYR A 229 -17.22 24.45 -28.83
CA TYR A 229 -17.59 23.13 -29.38
C TYR A 229 -18.96 23.12 -30.07
N GLN A 230 -19.96 23.81 -29.50
CA GLN A 230 -21.34 23.88 -30.03
C GLN A 230 -21.40 24.51 -31.45
N THR A 231 -20.37 25.22 -31.88
CA THR A 231 -20.26 25.82 -33.22
C THR A 231 -19.97 24.77 -34.30
N PHE A 232 -19.39 23.62 -33.93
CA PHE A 232 -19.00 22.54 -34.85
C PHE A 232 -19.52 21.14 -34.45
N GLU A 233 -20.14 21.00 -33.28
CA GLU A 233 -20.74 19.77 -32.73
C GLU A 233 -21.56 18.96 -33.76
N LEU A 234 -22.45 19.61 -34.51
CA LEU A 234 -23.31 18.93 -35.50
C LEU A 234 -22.49 18.24 -36.59
N ARG A 235 -21.44 18.91 -37.09
CA ARG A 235 -20.51 18.40 -38.11
C ARG A 235 -19.57 17.32 -37.55
N PHE A 236 -19.18 17.43 -36.28
CA PHE A 236 -18.45 16.38 -35.58
C PHE A 236 -19.30 15.10 -35.45
N LYS A 237 -20.59 15.25 -35.10
CA LYS A 237 -21.54 14.14 -34.99
C LYS A 237 -21.82 13.44 -36.32
N GLU A 238 -21.89 14.19 -37.42
CA GLU A 238 -21.92 13.64 -38.80
C GLU A 238 -20.69 12.75 -39.09
N TRP A 239 -19.51 13.15 -38.61
CA TRP A 239 -18.28 12.36 -38.72
C TRP A 239 -18.14 11.26 -37.66
N GLY A 240 -19.10 11.12 -36.75
CA GLY A 240 -19.14 10.09 -35.72
C GLY A 240 -18.44 10.44 -34.40
N PHE A 241 -18.03 11.70 -34.22
CA PHE A 241 -17.53 12.22 -32.96
C PHE A 241 -18.68 12.74 -32.10
N GLU A 242 -18.76 12.24 -30.87
CA GLU A 242 -19.70 12.71 -29.84
C GLU A 242 -19.02 13.69 -28.88
N LYS A 243 -19.75 14.19 -27.88
CA LYS A 243 -19.20 15.10 -26.85
C LYS A 243 -18.10 14.39 -26.04
N GLY A 244 -17.18 15.15 -25.45
CA GLY A 244 -16.09 14.59 -24.62
C GLY A 244 -14.68 15.00 -25.03
N TRP A 245 -14.53 15.74 -26.15
CA TRP A 245 -13.22 16.12 -26.70
C TRP A 245 -12.73 17.51 -26.31
N GLY A 246 -13.59 18.47 -25.93
CA GLY A 246 -13.15 19.87 -25.82
C GLY A 246 -14.30 20.84 -25.53
N ASP A 247 -14.09 21.89 -24.74
CA ASP A 247 -14.97 23.08 -24.76
C ASP A 247 -14.64 24.05 -25.91
N THR A 248 -13.38 24.09 -26.35
CA THR A 248 -12.92 24.89 -27.51
C THR A 248 -12.13 24.08 -28.53
N ALA A 249 -12.02 24.59 -29.76
CA ALA A 249 -11.20 24.00 -30.83
C ALA A 249 -9.73 23.77 -30.43
N GLU A 250 -9.13 24.64 -29.63
CA GLU A 250 -7.78 24.43 -29.08
C GLU A 250 -7.75 23.36 -27.98
N ARG A 251 -8.79 23.27 -27.13
CA ARG A 251 -8.80 22.31 -26.02
C ARG A 251 -8.88 20.85 -26.50
N VAL A 252 -9.49 20.61 -27.66
CA VAL A 252 -9.47 19.31 -28.38
C VAL A 252 -8.05 18.78 -28.64
N VAL A 253 -7.04 19.65 -28.63
CA VAL A 253 -5.64 19.30 -28.94
C VAL A 253 -4.79 19.03 -27.67
N TYR A 254 -5.31 19.27 -26.44
CA TYR A 254 -4.45 19.52 -25.25
C TYR A 254 -4.72 18.66 -24.00
N ILE A 255 -5.28 17.45 -24.09
CA ILE A 255 -5.84 16.75 -22.90
C ILE A 255 -4.81 15.96 -22.07
N LEU A 256 -4.10 16.69 -21.20
CA LEU A 256 -3.29 16.30 -20.02
C LEU A 256 -3.28 17.50 -19.01
N ASP A 257 -2.91 17.42 -17.73
CA ASP A 257 -3.11 16.38 -16.69
C ASP A 257 -3.40 17.07 -15.31
N GLN A 258 -3.45 16.33 -14.18
CA GLN A 258 -4.14 16.71 -12.90
C GLN A 258 -3.28 16.46 -11.61
N VAL A 259 -3.69 16.50 -10.32
CA VAL A 259 -4.98 16.38 -9.58
C VAL A 259 -4.97 17.00 -8.14
N LYS A 260 -6.12 16.95 -7.42
CA LYS A 260 -6.38 17.13 -5.94
C LYS A 260 -6.77 18.51 -5.32
N ALA A 261 -7.29 19.56 -5.95
CA ALA A 261 -8.06 19.72 -7.17
C ALA A 261 -9.32 18.82 -7.31
N LEU A 262 -9.37 17.58 -6.79
CA LEU A 262 -10.20 16.47 -7.32
C LEU A 262 -11.65 16.81 -7.73
N GLU A 263 -12.45 17.48 -6.90
CA GLU A 263 -13.80 17.91 -7.32
C GLU A 263 -13.74 19.04 -8.36
N GLU A 264 -12.98 20.10 -8.07
CA GLU A 264 -12.65 21.23 -8.96
C GLU A 264 -12.10 20.77 -10.31
N GLU A 265 -11.51 19.58 -10.33
CA GLU A 265 -10.66 18.97 -11.36
C GLU A 265 -11.39 17.91 -12.18
N MET A 266 -12.34 17.18 -11.57
CA MET A 266 -13.43 16.55 -12.31
C MET A 266 -14.24 17.64 -13.01
N LEU A 267 -14.60 18.72 -12.32
CA LEU A 267 -15.25 19.88 -12.94
C LEU A 267 -14.38 20.52 -14.04
N LEU A 268 -13.06 20.63 -13.83
CA LEU A 268 -12.14 21.17 -14.83
C LEU A 268 -12.04 20.25 -16.04
N ARG A 269 -11.90 18.92 -15.88
CA ARG A 269 -11.90 17.97 -17.00
C ARG A 269 -13.24 17.96 -17.71
N ILE A 270 -14.35 17.76 -17.00
CA ILE A 270 -15.72 17.76 -17.56
C ILE A 270 -15.95 19.02 -18.39
N LYS A 271 -15.68 20.21 -17.83
CA LYS A 271 -15.79 21.47 -18.57
C LYS A 271 -14.84 21.48 -19.77
N HIS A 272 -13.55 21.19 -19.58
CA HIS A 272 -12.58 21.13 -20.67
C HIS A 272 -12.92 20.09 -21.75
N GLN A 273 -13.81 19.13 -21.50
CA GLN A 273 -14.32 18.19 -22.51
C GLN A 273 -15.59 18.65 -23.23
N GLY A 274 -16.10 19.85 -22.92
CA GLY A 274 -17.37 20.36 -23.45
C GLY A 274 -18.60 19.73 -22.80
N LEU A 275 -18.43 18.96 -21.73
CA LEU A 275 -19.51 18.27 -21.02
C LEU A 275 -20.14 19.18 -19.96
N ASN A 276 -21.45 19.01 -19.75
CA ASN A 276 -22.24 19.79 -18.78
C ASN A 276 -22.83 18.90 -17.65
N VAL A 277 -22.31 17.67 -17.51
CA VAL A 277 -22.70 16.74 -16.45
C VAL A 277 -22.11 17.20 -15.12
N LYS A 278 -22.81 16.95 -14.02
CA LYS A 278 -22.32 17.27 -12.68
C LYS A 278 -21.66 16.02 -12.12
N PRO A 279 -20.41 16.07 -11.62
CA PRO A 279 -19.85 14.94 -10.89
C PRO A 279 -20.67 14.67 -9.63
N GLN A 280 -20.57 13.47 -9.07
CA GLN A 280 -21.02 13.15 -7.72
C GLN A 280 -19.91 12.36 -7.01
N ILE A 281 -19.64 12.69 -5.76
CA ILE A 281 -18.66 11.97 -4.92
C ILE A 281 -19.37 11.56 -3.63
N ILE A 282 -19.43 10.26 -3.35
CA ILE A 282 -20.09 9.70 -2.17
C ILE A 282 -19.05 9.04 -1.25
N VAL A 283 -18.81 9.65 -0.09
CA VAL A 283 -18.00 9.09 1.00
C VAL A 283 -18.90 8.17 1.83
N VAL A 284 -18.82 6.86 1.57
CA VAL A 284 -19.65 5.86 2.25
C VAL A 284 -19.05 5.52 3.61
N THR A 285 -19.85 5.59 4.67
CA THR A 285 -19.45 5.24 6.04
C THR A 285 -20.61 4.66 6.85
N ARG A 286 -20.37 4.33 8.13
CA ARG A 286 -21.37 3.71 9.01
C ARG A 286 -22.22 4.75 9.74
N LEU A 287 -23.55 4.58 9.67
CA LEU A 287 -24.50 5.28 10.54
C LEU A 287 -24.51 4.68 11.96
N ILE A 288 -24.36 5.54 12.97
CA ILE A 288 -24.29 5.24 14.40
C ILE A 288 -25.37 6.06 15.15
N PRO A 289 -26.61 5.55 15.27
CA PRO A 289 -27.73 6.25 15.89
C PRO A 289 -27.51 6.84 17.30
N GLU A 290 -26.60 6.27 18.10
CA GLU A 290 -26.31 6.72 19.48
C GLU A 290 -25.10 7.69 19.60
N ALA A 291 -24.50 8.12 18.48
CA ALA A 291 -23.35 9.04 18.43
C ALA A 291 -23.72 10.52 18.73
N ARG A 292 -24.18 10.79 19.95
CA ARG A 292 -24.54 12.15 20.43
C ARG A 292 -23.40 13.15 20.25
N GLY A 293 -23.73 14.41 19.98
CA GLY A 293 -22.76 15.49 19.75
C GLY A 293 -22.10 15.49 18.36
N THR A 294 -22.40 14.49 17.52
CA THR A 294 -21.89 14.36 16.15
C THR A 294 -23.03 14.33 15.14
N LYS A 295 -22.70 14.38 13.84
CA LYS A 295 -23.63 14.08 12.75
C LYS A 295 -23.59 12.62 12.29
N CYS A 296 -22.89 11.73 13.01
CA CYS A 296 -22.77 10.30 12.66
C CYS A 296 -24.08 9.50 12.84
N ASN A 297 -25.22 10.19 12.96
CA ASN A 297 -26.58 9.66 12.98
C ASN A 297 -27.45 10.23 11.83
N GLN A 298 -26.86 10.97 10.88
CA GLN A 298 -27.54 11.61 9.75
C GLN A 298 -27.24 10.82 8.47
N GLU A 299 -28.26 10.29 7.79
CA GLU A 299 -28.05 9.40 6.63
C GLU A 299 -27.27 10.05 5.47
N MET A 300 -27.41 11.37 5.30
CA MET A 300 -26.66 12.17 4.32
C MET A 300 -26.12 13.45 4.97
N GLU A 301 -24.85 13.76 4.74
CA GLU A 301 -24.21 15.04 5.10
C GLU A 301 -23.41 15.60 3.91
N PRO A 302 -23.61 16.87 3.48
CA PRO A 302 -22.75 17.49 2.48
C PRO A 302 -21.36 17.83 3.06
N VAL A 303 -20.30 17.57 2.31
CA VAL A 303 -18.91 17.86 2.74
C VAL A 303 -18.67 19.37 2.66
N ASN A 304 -18.25 19.98 3.78
CA ASN A 304 -18.03 21.42 3.85
C ASN A 304 -16.98 21.90 2.83
N GLY A 305 -17.28 23.02 2.14
CA GLY A 305 -16.43 23.58 1.08
C GLY A 305 -16.60 22.96 -0.31
N THR A 306 -17.38 21.88 -0.44
CA THR A 306 -17.66 21.21 -1.73
C THR A 306 -19.06 21.56 -2.25
N LYS A 307 -19.37 21.18 -3.48
CA LYS A 307 -20.72 21.31 -4.08
C LYS A 307 -21.38 19.97 -4.41
N TYR A 308 -20.60 18.94 -4.66
CA TYR A 308 -21.04 17.63 -5.16
C TYR A 308 -20.51 16.45 -4.34
N CYS A 309 -19.77 16.70 -3.25
CA CYS A 309 -19.29 15.67 -2.34
C CYS A 309 -20.25 15.51 -1.14
N ASN A 310 -20.72 14.28 -0.90
CA ASN A 310 -21.62 13.95 0.22
C ASN A 310 -21.07 12.75 0.99
N ILE A 311 -21.36 12.70 2.29
CA ILE A 311 -21.14 11.54 3.16
C ILE A 311 -22.46 10.76 3.24
N LEU A 312 -22.45 9.51 2.79
CA LEU A 312 -23.57 8.58 2.91
C LEU A 312 -23.32 7.66 4.12
N GLN A 313 -24.21 7.70 5.10
CA GLN A 313 -24.10 6.92 6.32
C GLN A 313 -25.09 5.75 6.31
N VAL A 314 -24.59 4.52 6.22
CA VAL A 314 -25.42 3.30 6.14
C VAL A 314 -25.34 2.51 7.46
N PRO A 315 -26.46 2.09 8.05
CA PRO A 315 -26.43 1.37 9.33
C PRO A 315 -25.95 -0.08 9.18
N PHE A 316 -25.14 -0.55 10.13
CA PHE A 316 -24.92 -1.99 10.30
C PHE A 316 -26.20 -2.67 10.80
N ARG A 317 -26.49 -3.86 10.28
CA ARG A 317 -27.71 -4.63 10.58
C ARG A 317 -27.42 -6.10 10.87
N THR A 318 -28.31 -6.70 11.63
CA THR A 318 -28.43 -8.14 11.89
C THR A 318 -29.90 -8.54 11.76
N GLU A 319 -30.21 -9.84 11.87
CA GLU A 319 -31.59 -10.33 12.00
C GLU A 319 -32.38 -9.66 13.14
N LYS A 320 -31.68 -9.17 14.16
CA LYS A 320 -32.25 -8.46 15.33
C LYS A 320 -32.39 -6.95 15.11
N GLY A 321 -32.13 -6.45 13.90
CA GLY A 321 -32.23 -5.05 13.51
C GLY A 321 -30.89 -4.28 13.49
N ILE A 322 -30.99 -2.96 13.55
CA ILE A 322 -29.86 -2.02 13.40
C ILE A 322 -28.98 -1.98 14.66
N LEU A 323 -27.66 -2.06 14.45
CA LEU A 323 -26.65 -1.90 15.52
C LEU A 323 -26.39 -0.42 15.81
N ARG A 324 -26.93 0.04 16.95
CA ARG A 324 -27.09 1.47 17.26
C ARG A 324 -25.84 2.19 17.78
N ARG A 325 -24.88 1.45 18.36
CA ARG A 325 -23.68 1.97 19.04
C ARG A 325 -22.43 1.83 18.19
N TRP A 326 -21.41 2.63 18.48
CA TRP A 326 -20.05 2.43 17.97
C TRP A 326 -19.55 1.01 18.28
N ILE A 327 -18.75 0.45 17.37
CA ILE A 327 -18.11 -0.87 17.46
C ILE A 327 -16.64 -0.67 17.04
N SER A 328 -15.69 -1.38 17.65
CA SER A 328 -14.27 -1.26 17.29
C SER A 328 -14.03 -1.76 15.88
N ARG A 329 -13.08 -1.16 15.15
CA ARG A 329 -12.69 -1.59 13.79
C ARG A 329 -12.17 -3.03 13.70
N PHE A 330 -11.92 -3.67 14.84
CA PHE A 330 -11.58 -5.10 14.93
C PHE A 330 -12.84 -6.00 14.96
N ASP A 331 -14.00 -5.52 15.43
CA ASP A 331 -15.20 -6.33 15.65
C ASP A 331 -16.27 -6.16 14.55
N ILE A 332 -15.94 -5.46 13.47
CA ILE A 332 -16.89 -5.09 12.40
C ILE A 332 -17.09 -6.13 11.30
N TYR A 333 -16.16 -7.08 11.14
CA TYR A 333 -16.16 -8.06 10.04
C TYR A 333 -17.49 -8.81 9.83
N PRO A 334 -18.23 -9.25 10.87
CA PRO A 334 -19.52 -9.94 10.69
C PRO A 334 -20.63 -9.11 10.02
N TYR A 335 -20.44 -7.80 9.85
CA TYR A 335 -21.46 -6.90 9.29
C TYR A 335 -21.12 -6.39 7.88
N LEU A 336 -19.88 -6.57 7.41
CA LEU A 336 -19.39 -5.92 6.19
C LEU A 336 -20.09 -6.41 4.90
N GLU A 337 -20.47 -7.67 4.82
CA GLU A 337 -21.20 -8.20 3.65
C GLU A 337 -22.62 -7.59 3.55
N THR A 338 -23.35 -7.55 4.66
CA THR A 338 -24.70 -6.92 4.75
C THR A 338 -24.61 -5.41 4.52
N PHE A 339 -23.61 -4.75 5.09
CA PHE A 339 -23.34 -3.33 4.86
C PHE A 339 -23.02 -3.07 3.37
N THR A 340 -22.25 -3.93 2.71
CA THR A 340 -21.98 -3.81 1.26
C THR A 340 -23.27 -3.90 0.46
N LYS A 341 -24.16 -4.84 0.78
CA LYS A 341 -25.46 -5.01 0.10
C LYS A 341 -26.34 -3.76 0.26
N ASP A 342 -26.51 -3.28 1.49
CA ASP A 342 -27.29 -2.08 1.81
C ASP A 342 -26.71 -0.80 1.20
N ALA A 343 -25.38 -0.64 1.25
CA ALA A 343 -24.68 0.51 0.69
C ALA A 343 -24.76 0.52 -0.84
N THR A 344 -24.53 -0.63 -1.49
CA THR A 344 -24.66 -0.76 -2.96
C THR A 344 -26.04 -0.30 -3.43
N ALA A 345 -27.11 -0.74 -2.76
CA ALA A 345 -28.47 -0.35 -3.12
C ALA A 345 -28.69 1.17 -3.03
N LYS A 346 -28.17 1.82 -1.98
CA LYS A 346 -28.28 3.28 -1.80
C LYS A 346 -27.39 4.08 -2.75
N ILE A 347 -26.22 3.58 -3.11
CA ILE A 347 -25.33 4.25 -4.06
C ILE A 347 -25.95 4.29 -5.45
N LEU A 348 -26.54 3.17 -5.90
CA LEU A 348 -27.26 3.11 -7.19
C LEU A 348 -28.46 4.07 -7.24
N ASP A 349 -29.21 4.17 -6.13
CA ASP A 349 -30.38 5.06 -5.96
C ASP A 349 -30.00 6.56 -5.96
N ILE A 350 -28.84 6.92 -5.38
CA ILE A 350 -28.37 8.33 -5.30
C ILE A 350 -27.64 8.77 -6.58
N LEU A 351 -26.90 7.88 -7.24
CA LEU A 351 -26.17 8.18 -8.46
C LEU A 351 -27.03 8.12 -9.74
N ASP A 352 -28.22 7.50 -9.67
CA ASP A 352 -29.04 7.16 -10.83
C ASP A 352 -28.27 6.30 -11.86
N GLY A 353 -27.45 5.37 -11.35
CA GLY A 353 -26.48 4.60 -12.13
C GLY A 353 -25.39 3.94 -11.28
N LYS A 354 -24.45 3.25 -11.93
CA LYS A 354 -23.27 2.70 -11.25
C LYS A 354 -22.18 3.77 -11.09
N PRO A 355 -21.34 3.74 -10.03
CA PRO A 355 -20.15 4.59 -9.95
C PRO A 355 -19.11 4.20 -11.01
N ASP A 356 -18.32 5.16 -11.49
CA ASP A 356 -17.23 4.91 -12.44
C ASP A 356 -15.95 4.36 -11.78
N LEU A 357 -15.77 4.66 -10.49
CA LEU A 357 -14.62 4.31 -9.66
C LEU A 357 -15.05 4.09 -8.21
N ILE A 358 -14.54 3.04 -7.58
CA ILE A 358 -14.73 2.75 -6.15
C ILE A 358 -13.36 2.75 -5.45
N ILE A 359 -13.20 3.57 -4.40
CA ILE A 359 -11.95 3.70 -3.65
C ILE A 359 -12.11 3.12 -2.24
N GLY A 360 -11.56 1.92 -2.03
CA GLY A 360 -11.39 1.32 -0.72
C GLY A 360 -10.42 2.11 0.17
N ASN A 361 -10.72 2.16 1.46
CA ASN A 361 -9.92 2.85 2.47
C ASN A 361 -9.85 2.00 3.75
N TYR A 362 -8.65 1.63 4.20
CA TYR A 362 -8.39 0.69 5.30
C TYR A 362 -8.99 -0.72 5.05
N THR A 363 -8.68 -1.71 5.89
CA THR A 363 -9.06 -3.13 5.64
C THR A 363 -10.55 -3.33 5.35
N ASP A 364 -11.43 -2.70 6.13
CA ASP A 364 -12.88 -2.84 6.02
C ASP A 364 -13.44 -2.14 4.79
N GLY A 365 -13.04 -0.88 4.54
CA GLY A 365 -13.41 -0.16 3.33
C GLY A 365 -12.83 -0.80 2.07
N ASN A 366 -11.64 -1.40 2.14
CA ASN A 366 -11.03 -2.17 1.05
C ASN A 366 -11.82 -3.44 0.74
N LEU A 367 -12.28 -4.19 1.76
CA LEU A 367 -13.12 -5.38 1.55
C LEU A 367 -14.50 -5.02 0.98
N VAL A 368 -15.15 -3.99 1.54
CA VAL A 368 -16.45 -3.49 1.04
C VAL A 368 -16.32 -2.98 -0.41
N ALA A 369 -15.27 -2.24 -0.73
CA ALA A 369 -14.96 -1.79 -2.08
C ALA A 369 -14.77 -2.99 -3.04
N SER A 370 -14.04 -4.03 -2.61
CA SER A 370 -13.79 -5.23 -3.41
C SER A 370 -15.10 -5.96 -3.76
N LEU A 371 -15.93 -6.23 -2.76
CA LEU A 371 -17.24 -6.87 -2.92
C LEU A 371 -18.20 -6.04 -3.80
N MET A 372 -18.14 -4.70 -3.70
CA MET A 372 -18.96 -3.79 -4.51
C MET A 372 -18.49 -3.68 -5.96
N ALA A 373 -17.18 -3.50 -6.19
CA ALA A 373 -16.58 -3.37 -7.51
C ALA A 373 -16.78 -4.63 -8.37
N SER A 374 -16.54 -5.81 -7.77
CA SER A 374 -16.80 -7.10 -8.42
C SER A 374 -18.27 -7.31 -8.76
N LYS A 375 -19.20 -6.87 -7.90
CA LYS A 375 -20.64 -6.97 -8.16
C LYS A 375 -21.12 -6.03 -9.27
N LEU A 376 -20.52 -4.85 -9.43
CA LEU A 376 -20.98 -3.81 -10.36
C LEU A 376 -20.21 -3.73 -11.68
N GLY A 377 -19.06 -4.39 -11.80
CA GLY A 377 -18.17 -4.23 -12.96
C GLY A 377 -17.65 -2.79 -13.04
N VAL A 378 -16.94 -2.36 -12.00
CA VAL A 378 -16.47 -0.99 -11.78
C VAL A 378 -15.02 -1.01 -11.34
N THR A 379 -14.22 -0.07 -11.85
CA THR A 379 -12.80 0.09 -11.52
C THR A 379 -12.59 0.25 -10.00
N GLN A 380 -11.65 -0.49 -9.44
CA GLN A 380 -11.32 -0.47 -8.02
C GLN A 380 -9.94 0.15 -7.75
N ALA A 381 -9.90 1.03 -6.76
CA ALA A 381 -8.67 1.43 -6.06
C ALA A 381 -8.73 0.98 -4.59
N THR A 382 -7.57 0.75 -3.97
CA THR A 382 -7.45 0.57 -2.51
C THR A 382 -6.37 1.46 -1.91
N ILE A 383 -6.64 2.01 -0.72
CA ILE A 383 -5.70 2.76 0.10
C ILE A 383 -5.65 2.08 1.48
N ALA A 384 -4.56 1.40 1.82
CA ALA A 384 -4.46 0.70 3.10
C ALA A 384 -4.38 1.64 4.32
N HIS A 385 -3.73 2.79 4.18
CA HIS A 385 -3.32 3.73 5.27
C HIS A 385 -2.36 3.11 6.31
N ALA A 386 -2.67 1.94 6.87
CA ALA A 386 -1.78 1.15 7.71
C ALA A 386 -2.20 -0.33 7.73
N LEU A 387 -1.25 -1.25 7.61
CA LEU A 387 -1.50 -2.70 7.69
C LEU A 387 -1.10 -3.24 9.06
N GLU A 388 -2.07 -3.73 9.83
CA GLU A 388 -1.88 -4.01 11.28
C GLU A 388 -0.87 -5.14 11.56
N LYS A 389 -0.70 -6.10 10.63
CA LYS A 389 0.32 -7.18 10.68
C LYS A 389 1.77 -6.65 10.80
N THR A 390 1.98 -5.36 10.56
CA THR A 390 3.26 -4.67 10.65
C THR A 390 3.46 -3.93 11.97
N LYS A 391 2.35 -3.58 12.64
CA LYS A 391 2.29 -2.82 13.90
C LYS A 391 2.24 -3.73 15.13
N TYR A 392 1.71 -4.95 14.97
CA TYR A 392 1.72 -6.00 15.98
C TYR A 392 2.74 -7.08 15.56
N GLU A 393 3.91 -7.13 16.22
CA GLU A 393 4.96 -8.10 15.88
C GLU A 393 4.54 -9.54 16.16
N ASP A 394 4.93 -10.47 15.28
CA ASP A 394 4.53 -11.89 15.28
C ASP A 394 3.00 -12.14 15.29
N SER A 395 2.17 -11.13 14.96
CA SER A 395 0.71 -11.25 15.04
C SER A 395 0.10 -12.24 14.05
N ASP A 396 0.85 -12.65 13.02
CA ASP A 396 0.48 -13.74 12.12
C ASP A 396 0.71 -15.12 12.77
N VAL A 397 1.92 -15.42 13.23
CA VAL A 397 2.20 -16.71 13.88
C VAL A 397 1.56 -16.88 15.26
N LYS A 398 1.29 -15.78 15.98
CA LYS A 398 0.59 -15.75 17.29
C LYS A 398 -0.89 -15.36 17.17
N TRP A 399 -1.49 -15.42 15.97
CA TRP A 399 -2.84 -14.89 15.73
C TRP A 399 -3.89 -15.40 16.73
N ARG A 400 -3.83 -16.69 17.11
CA ARG A 400 -4.77 -17.34 18.05
C ARG A 400 -4.82 -16.70 19.43
N GLU A 401 -3.71 -16.12 19.91
CA GLU A 401 -3.64 -15.43 21.21
C GLU A 401 -4.28 -14.03 21.14
N LEU A 402 -4.26 -13.42 19.95
CA LEU A 402 -4.66 -12.04 19.70
C LEU A 402 -6.10 -11.93 19.15
N ASP A 403 -6.58 -12.97 18.47
CA ASP A 403 -7.88 -12.98 17.80
C ASP A 403 -9.06 -12.64 18.72
N PRO A 404 -9.16 -13.13 19.97
CA PRO A 404 -10.26 -12.77 20.89
C PRO A 404 -10.37 -11.28 21.26
N LYS A 405 -9.43 -10.44 20.81
CA LYS A 405 -9.39 -8.99 21.04
C LYS A 405 -9.23 -8.16 19.75
N TYR A 406 -8.62 -8.74 18.71
CA TYR A 406 -8.23 -8.02 17.49
C TYR A 406 -8.76 -8.63 16.20
N HIS A 407 -9.30 -9.86 16.24
CA HIS A 407 -9.82 -10.59 15.07
C HIS A 407 -8.90 -10.56 13.85
N PHE A 408 -7.59 -10.77 14.09
CA PHE A 408 -6.55 -10.70 13.07
C PHE A 408 -6.69 -11.77 11.99
N SER A 409 -7.35 -12.91 12.27
CA SER A 409 -7.75 -13.86 11.23
C SER A 409 -8.63 -13.20 10.16
N CYS A 410 -9.68 -12.49 10.57
CA CYS A 410 -10.54 -11.73 9.67
C CYS A 410 -9.78 -10.59 8.97
N GLN A 411 -8.99 -9.81 9.73
CA GLN A 411 -8.25 -8.67 9.18
C GLN A 411 -7.27 -9.08 8.08
N PHE A 412 -6.38 -10.05 8.34
CA PHE A 412 -5.31 -10.38 7.39
C PHE A 412 -5.85 -11.11 6.15
N ILE A 413 -6.96 -11.85 6.27
CA ILE A 413 -7.66 -12.43 5.11
C ILE A 413 -8.35 -11.34 4.29
N ALA A 414 -9.03 -10.37 4.93
CA ALA A 414 -9.66 -9.24 4.24
C ALA A 414 -8.65 -8.35 3.51
N ASP A 415 -7.51 -8.05 4.15
CA ASP A 415 -6.37 -7.36 3.54
C ASP A 415 -5.85 -8.13 2.31
N THR A 416 -5.61 -9.44 2.45
CA THR A 416 -5.09 -10.30 1.38
C THR A 416 -6.05 -10.39 0.19
N ILE A 417 -7.36 -10.49 0.42
CA ILE A 417 -8.38 -10.49 -0.64
C ILE A 417 -8.32 -9.16 -1.41
N ALA A 418 -8.40 -8.02 -0.71
CA ALA A 418 -8.54 -6.72 -1.37
C ALA A 418 -7.27 -6.28 -2.13
N MET A 419 -6.07 -6.61 -1.64
CA MET A 419 -4.81 -6.34 -2.34
C MET A 419 -4.73 -7.03 -3.71
N ASN A 420 -5.26 -8.25 -3.82
CA ASN A 420 -5.24 -9.00 -5.07
C ASN A 420 -6.41 -8.64 -5.98
N GLN A 421 -7.59 -8.35 -5.41
CA GLN A 421 -8.81 -8.07 -6.15
C GLN A 421 -8.87 -6.66 -6.79
N THR A 422 -8.17 -5.67 -6.23
CA THR A 422 -8.16 -4.29 -6.76
C THR A 422 -7.39 -4.15 -8.09
N ASP A 423 -7.87 -3.27 -8.99
CA ASP A 423 -7.17 -2.93 -10.23
C ASP A 423 -5.90 -2.13 -9.97
N PHE A 424 -5.94 -1.20 -9.00
CA PHE A 424 -4.75 -0.46 -8.55
C PHE A 424 -4.72 -0.20 -7.04
N VAL A 425 -3.50 -0.03 -6.54
CA VAL A 425 -3.19 0.30 -5.14
C VAL A 425 -2.55 1.67 -5.10
N VAL A 426 -3.07 2.57 -4.27
CA VAL A 426 -2.45 3.88 -4.00
C VAL A 426 -1.81 3.86 -2.62
N ALA A 427 -0.48 4.02 -2.60
CA ALA A 427 0.33 4.12 -1.39
C ALA A 427 0.82 5.57 -1.19
N SER A 428 0.97 5.99 0.06
CA SER A 428 1.49 7.31 0.41
C SER A 428 3.01 7.41 0.22
N THR A 429 3.74 6.28 0.33
CA THR A 429 5.21 6.24 0.24
C THR A 429 5.74 4.93 -0.34
N TYR A 430 7.00 4.94 -0.82
CA TYR A 430 7.74 3.72 -1.13
C TYR A 430 7.89 2.80 0.10
N GLN A 431 8.04 3.38 1.30
CA GLN A 431 8.21 2.65 2.56
C GLN A 431 6.98 1.81 2.91
N GLU A 432 5.79 2.28 2.53
CA GLU A 432 4.54 1.53 2.66
C GLU A 432 4.56 0.24 1.81
N ILE A 433 5.07 0.30 0.58
CA ILE A 433 5.12 -0.86 -0.33
C ILE A 433 6.29 -1.79 0.02
N ALA A 434 7.52 -1.29 -0.09
CA ALA A 434 8.76 -2.07 -0.05
C ALA A 434 9.81 -1.54 0.95
N GLY A 435 9.40 -0.69 1.89
CA GLY A 435 10.19 -0.39 3.09
C GLY A 435 11.47 0.41 2.83
N SER A 436 12.58 -0.10 3.34
CA SER A 436 13.94 0.39 3.07
C SER A 436 14.82 -0.76 2.57
N LYS A 437 16.13 -0.51 2.40
CA LYS A 437 17.10 -1.59 2.15
C LYS A 437 17.08 -2.63 3.28
N ASP A 438 16.98 -2.19 4.52
CA ASP A 438 17.27 -3.00 5.71
C ASP A 438 16.00 -3.53 6.41
N ARG A 439 14.82 -2.98 6.09
CA ARG A 439 13.51 -3.40 6.64
C ARG A 439 12.46 -3.53 5.53
N PRO A 440 11.66 -4.63 5.49
CA PRO A 440 10.60 -4.79 4.50
C PRO A 440 9.42 -3.84 4.72
N GLY A 441 8.74 -3.53 3.61
CA GLY A 441 7.56 -2.66 3.58
C GLY A 441 6.32 -3.28 4.21
N GLN A 442 5.24 -2.50 4.25
CA GLN A 442 3.97 -2.97 4.80
C GLN A 442 3.31 -4.01 3.90
N TYR A 443 3.15 -3.73 2.61
CA TYR A 443 2.63 -4.72 1.65
C TYR A 443 3.62 -5.89 1.48
N GLU A 444 4.93 -5.62 1.43
CA GLU A 444 5.95 -6.68 1.33
C GLU A 444 5.88 -7.73 2.45
N ARG A 445 5.53 -7.33 3.69
CA ARG A 445 5.31 -8.28 4.81
C ARG A 445 4.10 -9.21 4.62
N HIS A 446 3.28 -9.00 3.58
CA HIS A 446 2.17 -9.87 3.19
C HIS A 446 2.52 -10.73 1.95
N ALA A 447 3.72 -10.57 1.36
CA ALA A 447 4.16 -11.38 0.22
C ALA A 447 4.22 -12.87 0.55
N ALA A 448 4.67 -13.21 1.77
CA ALA A 448 4.58 -14.55 2.34
C ALA A 448 4.39 -14.49 3.86
N PHE A 449 3.41 -15.23 4.40
CA PHE A 449 3.18 -15.37 5.84
C PHE A 449 2.32 -16.61 6.15
N THR A 450 2.12 -16.91 7.43
CA THR A 450 1.31 -18.06 7.85
C THR A 450 0.52 -17.75 9.10
N LEU A 451 -0.71 -18.29 9.16
CA LEU A 451 -1.59 -18.26 10.32
C LEU A 451 -1.73 -19.72 10.78
N PRO A 452 -0.91 -20.19 11.74
CA PRO A 452 -0.83 -21.60 12.12
C PRO A 452 -2.21 -22.18 12.48
N GLY A 453 -2.55 -23.29 11.83
CA GLY A 453 -3.85 -23.93 11.96
C GLY A 453 -5.02 -23.11 11.42
N LEU A 454 -4.81 -22.36 10.32
CA LEU A 454 -5.84 -21.71 9.52
C LEU A 454 -5.46 -21.68 8.03
N CYS A 455 -4.36 -21.02 7.65
CA CYS A 455 -3.88 -20.95 6.27
C CYS A 455 -2.41 -20.54 6.17
N ARG A 456 -1.74 -20.94 5.09
CA ARG A 456 -0.37 -20.55 4.73
C ARG A 456 -0.42 -19.71 3.46
N VAL A 457 -0.03 -18.44 3.53
CA VAL A 457 -0.02 -17.53 2.38
C VAL A 457 1.38 -17.54 1.76
N VAL A 458 1.55 -18.29 0.68
CA VAL A 458 2.85 -18.58 0.05
C VAL A 458 3.27 -17.48 -0.91
N ARG A 459 2.32 -16.97 -1.70
CA ARG A 459 2.47 -15.78 -2.55
C ARG A 459 1.22 -14.92 -2.39
N GLY A 460 1.24 -14.03 -1.40
CA GLY A 460 0.11 -13.20 -0.99
C GLY A 460 -0.01 -11.85 -1.69
N ILE A 461 1.12 -11.25 -2.08
CA ILE A 461 1.16 -10.04 -2.93
C ILE A 461 2.57 -9.87 -3.53
N ASN A 462 2.66 -9.34 -4.74
CA ASN A 462 3.93 -9.03 -5.40
C ASN A 462 4.17 -7.51 -5.37
N VAL A 463 5.23 -7.03 -4.70
CA VAL A 463 5.56 -5.58 -4.66
C VAL A 463 6.05 -5.03 -6.00
N PHE A 464 6.36 -5.90 -6.97
CA PHE A 464 6.65 -5.53 -8.35
C PHE A 464 5.43 -5.59 -9.28
N ASP A 465 4.23 -5.79 -8.74
CA ASP A 465 2.99 -5.72 -9.51
C ASP A 465 2.75 -4.28 -10.01
N PRO A 466 2.48 -4.07 -11.32
CA PRO A 466 2.18 -2.76 -11.89
C PRO A 466 0.88 -2.10 -11.36
N LYS A 467 0.10 -2.76 -10.50
CA LYS A 467 -1.01 -2.13 -9.76
C LYS A 467 -0.54 -1.09 -8.73
N PHE A 468 0.70 -1.19 -8.24
CA PHE A 468 1.23 -0.30 -7.19
C PHE A 468 1.64 1.09 -7.70
N ASN A 469 1.03 2.13 -7.12
CA ASN A 469 1.28 3.52 -7.45
C ASN A 469 1.49 4.37 -6.19
N ILE A 470 2.54 5.19 -6.15
CA ILE A 470 2.82 6.12 -5.05
C ILE A 470 2.21 7.48 -5.38
N ALA A 471 1.23 7.93 -4.57
CA ALA A 471 0.69 9.28 -4.61
C ALA A 471 0.75 9.88 -3.20
N ALA A 472 1.77 10.71 -2.94
CA ALA A 472 2.00 11.27 -1.62
C ALA A 472 0.88 12.25 -1.22
N PRO A 473 0.25 12.11 -0.05
CA PRO A 473 -0.78 13.04 0.41
C PRO A 473 -0.17 14.40 0.82
N GLY A 474 -0.97 15.46 0.67
CA GLY A 474 -0.63 16.82 1.09
C GLY A 474 -1.61 17.39 2.11
N ALA A 475 -1.09 18.18 3.04
CA ALA A 475 -1.87 18.95 4.01
C ALA A 475 -2.63 20.11 3.32
N ASP A 476 -3.75 20.52 3.92
CA ASP A 476 -4.51 21.69 3.47
C ASP A 476 -3.70 22.98 3.73
N GLN A 477 -3.30 23.66 2.66
CA GLN A 477 -2.48 24.88 2.73
C GLN A 477 -3.24 26.11 3.26
N SER A 478 -4.58 26.07 3.36
CA SER A 478 -5.36 27.11 4.02
C SER A 478 -5.25 27.01 5.55
N VAL A 479 -5.16 25.78 6.08
CA VAL A 479 -5.03 25.45 7.50
C VAL A 479 -3.57 25.44 7.96
N TYR A 480 -2.69 24.80 7.19
CA TYR A 480 -1.28 24.60 7.51
C TYR A 480 -0.40 25.48 6.61
N PHE A 481 0.24 26.49 7.20
CA PHE A 481 1.08 27.45 6.49
C PHE A 481 2.29 27.87 7.33
N PRO A 482 3.37 28.38 6.70
CA PRO A 482 4.57 28.85 7.39
C PRO A 482 4.27 29.82 8.55
N TYR A 483 4.83 29.51 9.73
CA TYR A 483 4.61 30.30 10.96
C TYR A 483 5.04 31.77 10.85
N THR A 484 5.87 32.08 9.84
CA THR A 484 6.40 33.39 9.45
C THR A 484 5.39 34.28 8.73
N GLU A 485 4.33 33.72 8.15
CA GLU A 485 3.28 34.47 7.42
C GLU A 485 2.34 35.21 8.39
N LYS A 486 2.88 36.24 9.06
CA LYS A 486 2.21 36.98 10.15
C LYS A 486 0.78 37.41 9.84
N GLN A 487 0.48 37.81 8.61
CA GLN A 487 -0.85 38.28 8.19
C GLN A 487 -1.93 37.16 8.17
N ARG A 488 -1.53 35.89 8.10
CA ARG A 488 -2.44 34.74 8.12
C ARG A 488 -2.61 34.13 9.51
N ARG A 489 -1.76 34.51 10.48
CA ARG A 489 -1.78 33.95 11.84
C ARG A 489 -3.12 34.25 12.51
N LEU A 490 -3.80 33.19 12.97
CA LEU A 490 -5.11 33.26 13.61
C LEU A 490 -4.99 33.74 15.07
N THR A 491 -4.51 34.96 15.27
CA THR A 491 -4.22 35.58 16.58
C THR A 491 -5.40 35.57 17.55
N LYS A 492 -6.63 35.53 17.03
CA LYS A 492 -7.87 35.35 17.81
C LYS A 492 -7.91 34.09 18.69
N PHE A 493 -7.08 33.08 18.38
CA PHE A 493 -6.97 31.84 19.15
C PHE A 493 -5.82 31.86 20.17
N HIS A 494 -5.01 32.93 20.23
CA HIS A 494 -3.90 33.00 21.18
C HIS A 494 -4.34 32.85 22.65
N PRO A 495 -5.47 33.40 23.14
CA PRO A 495 -5.91 33.19 24.52
C PRO A 495 -6.20 31.72 24.84
N GLN A 496 -6.91 31.01 23.97
CA GLN A 496 -7.24 29.59 24.15
C GLN A 496 -6.00 28.69 24.03
N ILE A 497 -5.02 29.08 23.20
CA ILE A 497 -3.74 28.38 23.09
C ILE A 497 -2.88 28.63 24.33
N ASP A 498 -2.90 29.84 24.90
CA ASP A 498 -2.21 30.17 26.14
C ASP A 498 -2.82 29.43 27.34
N GLU A 499 -4.15 29.35 27.40
CA GLU A 499 -4.90 28.52 28.35
C GLU A 499 -4.50 27.04 28.21
N LEU A 500 -4.61 26.45 27.03
CA LEU A 500 -4.31 25.03 26.78
C LEU A 500 -2.84 24.64 27.05
N LEU A 501 -1.89 25.58 26.97
CA LEU A 501 -0.46 25.30 27.14
C LEU A 501 0.13 25.76 28.48
N ASN A 502 -0.40 26.84 29.06
CA ASN A 502 0.18 27.52 30.23
C ASN A 502 -0.75 27.57 31.46
N ASN A 503 -1.99 27.05 31.38
CA ASN A 503 -2.81 26.81 32.57
C ASN A 503 -2.09 25.84 33.52
N LYS A 504 -2.30 26.02 34.82
CA LYS A 504 -1.58 25.33 35.91
C LYS A 504 -2.44 24.31 36.64
N GLU A 505 -3.72 24.27 36.35
CA GLU A 505 -4.71 23.35 36.92
C GLU A 505 -4.88 22.12 36.01
N ASP A 506 -5.15 20.96 36.61
CA ASP A 506 -5.44 19.72 35.88
C ASP A 506 -6.96 19.61 35.67
N ASN A 507 -7.40 19.29 34.45
CA ASN A 507 -8.81 19.05 34.10
C ASN A 507 -8.94 17.99 33.00
N ASP A 508 -10.18 17.73 32.55
CA ASP A 508 -10.50 16.71 31.54
C ASP A 508 -9.99 17.05 30.12
N GLU A 509 -9.55 18.29 29.86
CA GLU A 509 -9.00 18.75 28.56
C GLU A 509 -7.47 18.82 28.56
N HIS A 510 -6.85 19.20 29.69
CA HIS A 510 -5.41 19.28 29.86
C HIS A 510 -4.95 18.75 31.23
N ILE A 511 -4.02 17.79 31.19
CA ILE A 511 -3.30 17.29 32.36
C ILE A 511 -1.86 17.79 32.27
N LYS A 512 -1.37 18.38 33.35
CA LYS A 512 0.00 18.88 33.50
C LYS A 512 1.00 17.76 33.31
N CYS A 513 1.68 17.78 32.17
CA CYS A 513 2.85 16.96 31.96
C CYS A 513 3.95 17.39 32.95
N GLN A 514 4.05 16.71 34.09
CA GLN A 514 5.19 16.83 34.99
C GLN A 514 6.41 16.18 34.33
N LEU A 515 7.00 16.91 33.38
CA LEU A 515 8.40 16.75 33.00
C LEU A 515 9.23 17.06 34.24
N GLN A 516 9.44 16.03 35.07
CA GLN A 516 10.63 15.96 35.89
C GLN A 516 11.81 16.02 34.94
N LEU A 517 12.38 17.22 34.80
CA LEU A 517 13.73 17.41 34.31
C LEU A 517 14.68 16.80 35.34
N THR A 518 14.74 15.46 35.34
CA THR A 518 15.81 14.69 35.95
C THR A 518 17.09 15.15 35.30
N ARG A 519 17.77 16.11 35.94
CA ARG A 519 19.09 16.58 35.50
C ARG A 519 19.98 15.36 35.42
N ILE A 520 20.35 14.95 34.21
CA ILE A 520 21.42 13.97 33.98
C ILE A 520 22.74 14.70 34.28
N SER A 521 22.95 14.92 35.57
CA SER A 521 24.08 15.61 36.19
C SER A 521 25.25 14.64 36.30
N SER A 522 25.73 14.15 35.16
CA SER A 522 26.83 13.19 35.10
C SER A 522 27.69 13.42 33.86
N ARG A 523 28.96 13.77 34.09
CA ARG A 523 30.08 13.81 33.12
C ARG A 523 30.02 14.88 32.02
N GLN A 524 30.11 16.16 32.43
CA GLN A 524 30.68 17.19 31.54
C GLN A 524 31.56 18.27 32.23
N GLU A 525 31.99 18.06 33.48
CA GLU A 525 32.83 19.03 34.22
C GLU A 525 34.27 18.58 34.52
N GLU A 526 34.63 17.30 34.34
CA GLU A 526 35.99 16.80 34.67
C GLU A 526 37.07 17.14 33.60
N THR A 527 36.70 17.65 32.43
CA THR A 527 37.65 17.91 31.32
C THR A 527 38.20 19.34 31.22
N ASN A 528 37.76 20.28 32.08
CA ASN A 528 38.22 21.68 32.04
C ASN A 528 39.25 22.07 33.12
N HIS A 529 39.59 21.19 34.06
CA HIS A 529 40.50 21.51 35.17
C HIS A 529 41.97 21.07 34.99
N LEU A 530 42.36 20.60 33.80
CA LEU A 530 43.70 20.07 33.51
C LEU A 530 44.50 20.83 32.43
N LEU A 531 44.00 21.99 31.95
CA LEU A 531 44.66 22.80 30.90
C LEU A 531 45.09 24.22 31.33
N ASN A 532 44.92 24.59 32.61
CA ASN A 532 45.49 25.81 33.20
C ASN A 532 46.28 25.43 34.46
N GLY A 533 47.59 25.15 34.31
CA GLY A 533 48.37 24.62 35.44
C GLY A 533 49.87 24.40 35.27
N LYS A 534 50.50 24.80 34.16
CA LYS A 534 51.97 24.89 34.06
C LYS A 534 52.41 26.12 33.26
N ALA A 535 53.35 26.85 33.85
CA ALA A 535 54.34 27.66 33.15
C ALA A 535 55.59 26.80 32.88
#